data_AF-A0A1F9FTG5-F1
#
_entry.id   AF-A0A1F9FTG5-F1
#
_cell.length_a   1.000
_cell.length_b   1.000
_cell.length_c   1.000
_cell.angle_alpha   90.00
_cell.angle_beta   90.00
_cell.angle_gamma   90.00
#
_symmetry.space_group_name_H-M   'P 1'
#
loop_
_entity.id
_entity.type
_entity.pdbx_description
1 polymer ?
#
loop_
_entity_poly.entity_id
_entity_poly.type
_entity_poly.pdbx_seq_one_letter_code
_entity_poly.pdbx_strand_id
1 'polypeptide(L)'
;MKQFFLLLFIAGGGALFFGCASPQTEHAKTGNGLSWTVEELTEKAKEASSSAQHATEASEIKNFAQRGREFAEKCIERAPEEAACYYYRATHVGLYYKAHIFGYQDGVKQMISDCERAISIDPSYDYAGCHRLLGQLYTNLPKTTARSNGIIRDLSKAEQHLREALRIAPEYPENHLALSENLLAQGNVAASLDALVRAKKLAPQWKLDTSFRLWEMTAHELEKKIAQVTQ
;
A
#
# COMPACT_ATOMS: atom_id res chain seq x y z
N MET A 1 -27.75 46.76 -8.99
CA MET A 1 -28.93 47.59 -9.29
C MET A 1 -29.01 47.72 -10.81
N LYS A 2 -30.15 47.31 -11.39
CA LYS A 2 -30.59 47.47 -12.79
C LYS A 2 -29.82 46.66 -13.86
N GLN A 3 -30.41 45.58 -14.40
CA GLN A 3 -31.45 45.54 -15.48
C GLN A 3 -30.84 45.94 -16.84
N PHE A 4 -31.14 45.41 -18.03
CA PHE A 4 -32.14 44.52 -18.66
C PHE A 4 -31.65 44.39 -20.14
N PHE A 5 -31.84 43.32 -20.92
CA PHE A 5 -32.91 43.04 -21.92
C PHE A 5 -32.25 42.01 -22.87
N LEU A 6 -32.63 40.73 -23.04
CA LEU A 6 -33.84 40.07 -23.58
C LEU A 6 -34.08 40.19 -25.10
N LEU A 7 -34.34 39.00 -25.70
CA LEU A 7 -35.02 38.63 -26.96
C LEU A 7 -34.15 38.44 -28.22
N LEU A 8 -34.45 37.53 -29.17
CA LEU A 8 -35.11 36.21 -29.28
C LEU A 8 -35.05 35.82 -30.79
N PHE A 9 -35.45 34.59 -31.13
CA PHE A 9 -35.70 33.99 -32.46
C PHE A 9 -34.46 33.44 -33.19
N ILE A 10 -34.47 32.23 -33.79
CA ILE A 10 -35.44 31.69 -34.76
C ILE A 10 -35.55 30.15 -34.64
N ALA A 11 -36.75 29.64 -34.90
CA ALA A 11 -37.11 28.23 -35.07
C ALA A 11 -36.93 27.74 -36.52
N GLY A 12 -36.76 26.43 -36.74
CA GLY A 12 -37.04 25.83 -38.05
C GLY A 12 -36.21 24.58 -38.34
N GLY A 13 -36.88 23.44 -38.53
CA GLY A 13 -36.27 22.14 -38.76
C GLY A 13 -35.92 21.83 -40.21
N GLY A 14 -35.36 20.63 -40.43
CA GLY A 14 -35.53 19.90 -41.68
C GLY A 14 -34.27 19.26 -42.30
N ALA A 15 -34.34 17.93 -42.43
CA ALA A 15 -33.72 17.09 -43.46
C ALA A 15 -32.28 16.57 -43.30
N LEU A 16 -32.22 15.31 -42.82
CA LEU A 16 -31.67 14.12 -43.50
C LEU A 16 -30.38 14.27 -44.33
N PHE A 17 -29.28 13.76 -43.77
CA PHE A 17 -28.17 13.21 -44.55
C PHE A 17 -27.95 11.73 -44.20
N PHE A 18 -28.08 10.89 -45.22
CA PHE A 18 -27.56 9.52 -45.26
C PHE A 18 -26.03 9.57 -45.27
N GLY A 19 -25.38 8.81 -44.39
CA GLY A 19 -23.92 8.65 -44.37
C GLY A 19 -23.52 7.40 -43.59
N CYS A 20 -22.78 6.52 -44.24
CA CYS A 20 -22.59 5.10 -43.92
C CYS A 20 -22.11 4.79 -42.50
N ALA A 21 -22.72 3.76 -41.92
CA ALA A 21 -22.32 3.11 -40.69
C ALA A 21 -20.90 2.50 -40.81
N SER A 22 -20.03 2.87 -39.88
CA SER A 22 -18.91 2.04 -39.43
C SER A 22 -19.27 1.51 -38.06
N PRO A 23 -18.91 0.26 -37.69
CA PRO A 23 -19.24 -0.27 -36.37
C PRO A 23 -18.33 0.43 -35.36
N GLN A 24 -18.83 1.51 -34.78
CA GLN A 24 -18.34 1.94 -33.47
C GLN A 24 -18.85 0.90 -32.48
N THR A 25 -17.92 0.22 -31.83
CA THR A 25 -18.19 -0.54 -30.62
C THR A 25 -18.81 0.42 -29.61
N GLU A 26 -20.14 0.45 -29.54
CA GLU A 26 -20.87 1.02 -28.42
C GLU A 26 -20.40 0.30 -27.16
N HIS A 27 -19.50 0.94 -26.40
CA HIS A 27 -19.38 0.66 -24.98
C HIS A 27 -20.73 1.01 -24.36
N ALA A 28 -21.56 -0.02 -24.21
CA ALA A 28 -22.87 0.06 -23.61
C ALA A 28 -22.75 0.77 -22.26
N LYS A 29 -23.30 1.98 -22.18
CA LYS A 29 -23.69 2.59 -20.91
C LYS A 29 -24.89 1.81 -20.38
N THR A 30 -24.66 0.82 -19.54
CA THR A 30 -25.71 0.23 -18.69
C THR A 30 -25.73 0.94 -17.35
N GLY A 31 -26.88 1.54 -17.01
CA GLY A 31 -27.07 2.34 -15.82
C GLY A 31 -27.44 1.57 -14.54
N ASN A 32 -27.51 2.37 -13.46
CA ASN A 32 -28.07 2.14 -12.13
C ASN A 32 -27.37 1.13 -11.19
N GLY A 33 -26.61 1.68 -10.23
CA GLY A 33 -26.08 0.97 -9.06
C GLY A 33 -24.67 0.40 -9.23
N LEU A 34 -23.69 1.24 -9.59
CA LEU A 34 -22.31 0.82 -9.87
C LEU A 34 -21.63 0.17 -8.65
N SER A 35 -21.72 -1.15 -8.58
CA SER A 35 -20.87 -1.99 -7.74
C SER A 35 -19.50 -2.11 -8.42
N TRP A 36 -18.45 -1.56 -7.81
CA TRP A 36 -17.06 -1.70 -8.27
C TRP A 36 -16.66 -3.17 -8.46
N THR A 37 -15.87 -3.45 -9.48
CA THR A 37 -15.20 -4.74 -9.73
C THR A 37 -14.07 -4.96 -8.72
N VAL A 38 -13.57 -6.21 -8.62
CA VAL A 38 -12.43 -6.54 -7.75
C VAL A 38 -11.19 -5.72 -8.12
N GLU A 39 -10.88 -5.62 -9.41
CA GLU A 39 -9.75 -4.84 -9.92
C GLU A 39 -9.87 -3.35 -9.56
N GLU A 40 -11.04 -2.75 -9.78
CA GLU A 40 -11.30 -1.35 -9.39
C GLU A 40 -11.20 -1.14 -7.88
N LEU A 41 -11.63 -2.10 -7.07
CA LEU A 41 -11.52 -2.04 -5.61
C LEU A 41 -10.05 -2.10 -5.16
N THR A 42 -9.25 -3.01 -5.74
CA THR A 42 -7.83 -3.12 -5.44
C THR A 42 -7.05 -1.89 -5.89
N GLU A 43 -7.37 -1.33 -7.07
CA GLU A 43 -6.70 -0.13 -7.55
C GLU A 43 -7.03 1.08 -6.67
N LYS A 44 -8.30 1.24 -6.26
CA LYS A 44 -8.68 2.29 -5.30
C LYS A 44 -7.99 2.14 -3.94
N ALA A 45 -7.82 0.90 -3.46
CA ALA A 45 -7.08 0.65 -2.24
C ALA A 45 -5.58 0.97 -2.40
N LYS A 46 -4.98 0.69 -3.56
CA LYS A 46 -3.61 1.08 -3.89
C LYS A 46 -3.44 2.60 -3.96
N GLU A 47 -4.31 3.31 -4.67
CA GLU A 47 -4.34 4.77 -4.76
C GLU A 47 -4.44 5.43 -3.38
N ALA A 48 -5.28 4.88 -2.49
CA ALA A 48 -5.38 5.34 -1.12
C ALA A 48 -4.06 5.17 -0.34
N SER A 49 -3.32 4.07 -0.59
CA SER A 49 -2.02 3.83 0.04
C SER A 49 -0.99 4.85 -0.43
N SER A 50 -0.93 5.09 -1.74
CA SER A 50 -0.08 6.12 -2.34
C SER A 50 -0.42 7.50 -1.79
N SER A 51 -1.71 7.84 -1.68
CA SER A 51 -2.16 9.11 -1.12
C SER A 51 -1.76 9.27 0.35
N ALA A 52 -1.85 8.20 1.15
CA ALA A 52 -1.41 8.21 2.54
C ALA A 52 0.11 8.39 2.68
N GLN A 53 0.92 7.88 1.73
CA GLN A 53 2.37 8.07 1.74
C GLN A 53 2.78 9.52 1.47
N HIS A 54 1.98 10.25 0.68
CA HIS A 54 2.26 11.66 0.33
C HIS A 54 1.61 12.66 1.29
N ALA A 55 0.73 12.20 2.19
CA ALA A 55 0.08 13.03 3.18
C ALA A 55 1.06 13.47 4.28
N THR A 56 0.97 14.73 4.69
CA THR A 56 1.82 15.28 5.76
C THR A 56 1.13 15.27 7.12
N GLU A 57 -0.21 15.30 7.13
CA GLU A 57 -1.00 15.35 8.36
C GLU A 57 -1.49 13.96 8.78
N ALA A 58 -1.40 13.66 10.09
CA ALA A 58 -1.86 12.38 10.64
C ALA A 58 -3.36 12.13 10.38
N SER A 59 -4.18 13.19 10.35
CA SER A 59 -5.61 13.10 10.04
C SER A 59 -5.86 12.68 8.59
N GLU A 60 -5.05 13.16 7.63
CA GLU A 60 -5.14 12.78 6.22
C GLU A 60 -4.72 11.32 6.02
N ILE A 61 -3.58 10.91 6.61
CA ILE A 61 -3.12 9.51 6.59
C ILE A 61 -4.22 8.60 7.11
N LYS A 62 -4.84 8.95 8.25
CA LYS A 62 -5.95 8.20 8.83
C LYS A 62 -7.14 8.11 7.86
N ASN A 63 -7.55 9.22 7.24
CA ASN A 63 -8.68 9.24 6.32
C ASN A 63 -8.43 8.36 5.08
N PHE A 64 -7.24 8.44 4.49
CA PHE A 64 -6.86 7.58 3.36
C PHE A 64 -6.82 6.10 3.76
N ALA A 65 -6.23 5.79 4.92
CA ALA A 65 -6.21 4.43 5.45
C ALA A 65 -7.61 3.86 5.67
N GLN A 66 -8.54 4.64 6.24
CA GLN A 66 -9.93 4.21 6.42
C GLN A 66 -10.63 3.91 5.10
N ARG A 67 -10.53 4.83 4.12
CA ARG A 67 -11.13 4.64 2.80
C ARG A 67 -10.53 3.44 2.06
N GLY A 68 -9.21 3.29 2.12
CA GLY A 68 -8.51 2.16 1.55
C GLY A 68 -8.96 0.83 2.17
N ARG A 69 -9.14 0.80 3.49
CA ARG A 69 -9.67 -0.36 4.20
C ARG A 69 -11.08 -0.73 3.75
N GLU A 70 -11.96 0.26 3.57
CA GLU A 70 -13.34 0.03 3.07
C GLU A 70 -13.35 -0.60 1.67
N PHE A 71 -12.44 -0.19 0.78
CA PHE A 71 -12.30 -0.82 -0.54
C PHE A 71 -11.81 -2.26 -0.43
N ALA A 72 -10.81 -2.51 0.43
CA ALA A 72 -10.29 -3.85 0.67
C ALA A 72 -11.34 -4.78 1.30
N GLU A 73 -12.17 -4.29 2.22
CA GLU A 73 -13.28 -5.05 2.81
C GLU A 73 -14.31 -5.44 1.74
N LYS A 74 -14.74 -4.51 0.89
CA LYS A 74 -15.63 -4.79 -0.26
C LYS A 74 -15.02 -5.75 -1.28
N CYS A 75 -13.69 -5.75 -1.40
CA CYS A 75 -12.93 -6.66 -2.25
C CYS A 75 -13.03 -8.09 -1.69
N ILE A 76 -12.79 -8.27 -0.39
CA ILE A 76 -12.89 -9.56 0.30
C ILE A 76 -14.32 -10.14 0.21
N GLU A 77 -15.34 -9.30 0.36
CA GLU A 77 -16.75 -9.72 0.21
C GLU A 77 -17.06 -10.31 -1.18
N ARG A 78 -16.39 -9.81 -2.23
CA ARG A 78 -16.60 -10.24 -3.62
C ARG A 78 -15.69 -11.39 -4.02
N ALA A 79 -14.45 -11.37 -3.57
CA ALA A 79 -13.40 -12.31 -3.94
C ALA A 79 -12.57 -12.70 -2.71
N PRO A 80 -13.06 -13.64 -1.87
CA PRO A 80 -12.36 -14.08 -0.66
C PRO A 80 -11.11 -14.94 -0.94
N GLU A 81 -10.88 -15.31 -2.21
CA GLU A 81 -9.69 -16.04 -2.67
C GLU A 81 -8.71 -15.12 -3.43
N GLU A 82 -8.87 -13.79 -3.32
CA GLU A 82 -7.97 -12.81 -3.94
C GLU A 82 -6.96 -12.27 -2.92
N ALA A 83 -5.67 -12.53 -3.12
CA ALA A 83 -4.60 -12.16 -2.20
C ALA A 83 -4.50 -10.63 -2.05
N ALA A 84 -4.71 -9.91 -3.16
CA ALA A 84 -4.65 -8.45 -3.20
C ALA A 84 -5.58 -7.80 -2.17
N CYS A 85 -6.79 -8.34 -1.99
CA CYS A 85 -7.77 -7.77 -1.07
C CYS A 85 -7.26 -7.79 0.38
N TYR A 86 -6.68 -8.91 0.82
CA TYR A 86 -6.14 -9.05 2.18
C TYR A 86 -4.84 -8.26 2.36
N TYR A 87 -3.96 -8.25 1.36
CA TYR A 87 -2.75 -7.43 1.38
C TYR A 87 -3.09 -5.95 1.60
N TYR A 88 -4.02 -5.39 0.83
CA TYR A 88 -4.40 -3.98 0.97
C TYR A 88 -5.12 -3.71 2.29
N ARG A 89 -5.92 -4.65 2.81
CA ARG A 89 -6.51 -4.48 4.15
C ARG A 89 -5.42 -4.41 5.22
N ALA A 90 -4.43 -5.30 5.18
CA ALA A 90 -3.30 -5.27 6.11
C ALA A 90 -2.52 -3.94 6.03
N THR A 91 -2.20 -3.48 4.82
CA THR A 91 -1.52 -2.19 4.58
C THR A 91 -2.28 -1.03 5.21
N HIS A 92 -3.59 -0.96 4.97
CA HIS A 92 -4.43 0.14 5.48
C HIS A 92 -4.65 0.09 6.99
N VAL A 93 -4.73 -1.10 7.58
CA VAL A 93 -4.72 -1.25 9.03
C VAL A 93 -3.40 -0.72 9.60
N GLY A 94 -2.27 -1.05 8.99
CA GLY A 94 -0.96 -0.53 9.40
C GLY A 94 -0.87 1.00 9.33
N LEU A 95 -1.30 1.60 8.21
CA LEU A 95 -1.34 3.05 8.03
C LEU A 95 -2.25 3.73 9.07
N TYR A 96 -3.41 3.13 9.36
CA TYR A 96 -4.34 3.65 10.36
C TYR A 96 -3.69 3.72 11.75
N TYR A 97 -3.04 2.64 12.19
CA TYR A 97 -2.44 2.59 13.53
C TYR A 97 -1.10 3.32 13.65
N LYS A 98 -0.44 3.63 12.53
CA LYS A 98 0.65 4.61 12.48
C LYS A 98 0.15 6.03 12.81
N ALA A 99 -1.07 6.38 12.40
CA ALA A 99 -1.70 7.67 12.68
C ALA A 99 -2.53 7.70 13.98
N HIS A 100 -2.97 6.55 14.49
CA HIS A 100 -3.85 6.44 15.66
C HIS A 100 -3.43 5.27 16.56
N ILE A 101 -2.71 5.56 17.66
CA ILE A 101 -2.07 4.51 18.48
C ILE A 101 -3.05 3.76 19.42
N PHE A 102 -4.21 4.32 19.73
CA PHE A 102 -5.14 3.70 20.68
C PHE A 102 -5.73 2.41 20.09
N GLY A 103 -5.64 1.31 20.83
CA GLY A 103 -6.13 0.01 20.38
C GLY A 103 -5.30 -0.66 19.28
N TYR A 104 -4.06 -0.24 19.04
CA TYR A 104 -3.23 -0.77 17.94
C TYR A 104 -3.05 -2.29 17.95
N GLN A 105 -3.09 -2.93 19.11
CA GLN A 105 -2.96 -4.38 19.25
C GLN A 105 -4.03 -5.17 18.49
N ASP A 106 -5.24 -4.63 18.36
CA ASP A 106 -6.31 -5.28 17.61
C ASP A 106 -6.05 -5.16 16.09
N GLY A 107 -5.51 -4.00 15.67
CA GLY A 107 -4.95 -3.81 14.33
C GLY A 107 -3.81 -4.75 14.01
N VAL A 108 -2.84 -4.90 14.92
CA VAL A 108 -1.70 -5.80 14.74
C VAL A 108 -2.16 -7.23 14.50
N LYS A 109 -3.14 -7.72 15.28
CA LYS A 109 -3.73 -9.05 15.08
C LYS A 109 -4.43 -9.17 13.73
N GLN A 110 -5.19 -8.15 13.32
CA GLN A 110 -5.85 -8.13 12.01
C GLN A 110 -4.82 -8.14 10.87
N MET A 111 -3.76 -7.33 10.95
CA MET A 111 -2.69 -7.30 9.96
C MET A 111 -2.01 -8.65 9.80
N ILE A 112 -1.74 -9.34 10.93
CA ILE A 112 -1.14 -10.67 10.90
C ILE A 112 -2.07 -11.66 10.21
N SER A 113 -3.33 -11.71 10.62
CA SER A 113 -4.33 -12.61 10.01
C SER A 113 -4.51 -12.35 8.52
N ASP A 114 -4.53 -11.08 8.10
CA ASP A 114 -4.67 -10.70 6.70
C ASP A 114 -3.43 -11.08 5.88
N CYS A 115 -2.23 -10.86 6.43
CA CYS A 115 -1.00 -11.28 5.77
C CYS A 115 -0.89 -12.80 5.67
N GLU A 116 -1.24 -13.55 6.72
CA GLU A 116 -1.26 -15.01 6.69
C GLU A 116 -2.25 -15.53 5.63
N ARG A 117 -3.42 -14.91 5.52
CA ARG A 117 -4.41 -15.25 4.48
C ARG A 117 -3.89 -14.93 3.08
N ALA A 118 -3.34 -13.73 2.85
CA ALA A 118 -2.76 -13.36 1.56
C ALA A 118 -1.62 -14.31 1.16
N ILE A 119 -0.71 -14.63 2.07
CA ILE A 119 0.40 -15.58 1.85
C ILE A 119 -0.13 -16.97 1.50
N SER A 120 -1.23 -17.41 2.12
CA SER A 120 -1.85 -18.71 1.81
C SER A 120 -2.47 -18.77 0.39
N ILE A 121 -2.88 -17.62 -0.15
CA ILE A 121 -3.48 -17.51 -1.49
C ILE A 121 -2.37 -17.35 -2.54
N ASP A 122 -1.53 -16.32 -2.39
CA ASP A 122 -0.40 -16.03 -3.25
C ASP A 122 0.75 -15.42 -2.42
N PRO A 123 1.78 -16.20 -2.07
CA PRO A 123 2.93 -15.71 -1.31
C PRO A 123 3.81 -14.73 -2.10
N SER A 124 3.66 -14.66 -3.43
CA SER A 124 4.45 -13.78 -4.30
C SER A 124 3.81 -12.43 -4.56
N TYR A 125 2.54 -12.26 -4.20
CA TYR A 125 1.80 -11.02 -4.42
C TYR A 125 2.57 -9.78 -3.90
N ASP A 126 2.60 -8.74 -4.72
CA ASP A 126 3.34 -7.49 -4.46
C ASP A 126 4.81 -7.73 -4.04
N TYR A 127 5.50 -8.61 -4.77
CA TYR A 127 6.90 -8.96 -4.52
C TYR A 127 7.12 -9.51 -3.10
N ALA A 128 6.23 -10.43 -2.71
CA ALA A 128 6.12 -10.95 -1.34
C ALA A 128 5.79 -9.88 -0.30
N GLY A 129 4.88 -8.97 -0.65
CA GLY A 129 4.53 -7.79 0.13
C GLY A 129 4.07 -8.13 1.55
N CYS A 130 3.31 -9.21 1.75
CA CYS A 130 2.88 -9.62 3.09
C CYS A 130 4.03 -10.14 3.97
N HIS A 131 5.04 -10.81 3.40
CA HIS A 131 6.25 -11.15 4.14
C HIS A 131 7.01 -9.87 4.55
N ARG A 132 7.14 -8.91 3.64
CA ARG A 132 7.75 -7.60 3.95
C ARG A 132 6.97 -6.85 5.05
N LEU A 133 5.65 -6.77 4.96
CA LEU A 133 4.79 -6.11 5.96
C LEU A 133 4.92 -6.75 7.33
N LEU A 134 4.91 -8.08 7.43
CA LEU A 134 5.10 -8.79 8.70
C LEU A 134 6.51 -8.54 9.27
N GLY A 135 7.53 -8.53 8.41
CA GLY A 135 8.89 -8.16 8.77
C GLY A 135 8.99 -6.77 9.40
N GLN A 136 8.42 -5.76 8.73
CA GLN A 136 8.39 -4.39 9.22
C GLN A 136 7.55 -4.26 10.50
N LEU A 137 6.42 -4.95 10.58
CA LEU A 137 5.55 -4.96 11.75
C LEU A 137 6.30 -5.46 12.99
N TYR A 138 6.86 -6.67 12.93
CA TYR A 138 7.59 -7.26 14.04
C TYR A 138 8.88 -6.51 14.41
N THR A 139 9.48 -5.80 13.45
CA THR A 139 10.64 -4.91 13.71
C THR A 139 10.24 -3.67 14.51
N ASN A 140 9.10 -3.06 14.18
CA ASN A 140 8.71 -1.75 14.69
C ASN A 140 7.77 -1.78 15.90
N LEU A 141 7.24 -2.95 16.26
CA LEU A 141 6.43 -3.09 17.47
C LEU A 141 7.21 -2.66 18.73
N PRO A 142 6.53 -2.17 19.77
CA PRO A 142 7.17 -1.88 21.06
C PRO A 142 7.81 -3.13 21.68
N LYS A 143 8.92 -2.93 22.41
CA LYS A 143 9.58 -4.03 23.15
C LYS A 143 8.71 -4.59 24.28
N THR A 144 7.80 -3.78 24.81
CA THR A 144 6.92 -4.13 25.93
C THR A 144 5.52 -3.58 25.66
N THR A 145 4.51 -4.17 26.30
CA THR A 145 3.12 -3.76 26.19
C THR A 145 2.41 -3.97 27.52
N ALA A 146 1.46 -3.09 27.85
CA ALA A 146 0.67 -3.19 29.08
C ALA A 146 -0.42 -4.29 28.99
N ARG A 147 -0.73 -4.80 27.79
CA ARG A 147 -1.67 -5.91 27.60
C ARG A 147 -0.93 -7.24 27.78
N SER A 148 -1.41 -8.11 28.67
CA SER A 148 -0.78 -9.41 28.96
C SER A 148 -0.66 -10.34 27.74
N ASN A 149 -1.52 -10.17 26.73
CA ASN A 149 -1.52 -10.91 25.47
C ASN A 149 -1.18 -10.02 24.26
N GLY A 150 -0.52 -8.89 24.49
CA GLY A 150 -0.11 -8.00 23.41
C GLY A 150 1.06 -8.59 22.62
N ILE A 151 1.00 -8.43 21.30
CA ILE A 151 2.07 -8.79 20.39
C ILE A 151 3.13 -7.69 20.49
N ILE A 152 4.36 -8.09 20.80
CA ILE A 152 5.50 -7.21 20.98
C ILE A 152 6.51 -7.42 19.85
N ARG A 153 7.55 -6.59 19.86
CA ARG A 153 8.69 -6.71 18.95
C ARG A 153 9.31 -8.10 18.97
N ASP A 154 9.52 -8.66 17.79
CA ASP A 154 10.24 -9.93 17.61
C ASP A 154 11.16 -9.80 16.38
N LEU A 155 12.42 -9.46 16.64
CA LEU A 155 13.38 -9.21 15.56
C LEU A 155 13.76 -10.48 14.79
N SER A 156 13.70 -11.65 15.44
CA SER A 156 14.00 -12.93 14.81
C SER A 156 12.86 -13.33 13.86
N LYS A 157 11.61 -13.23 14.32
CA LYS A 157 10.44 -13.48 13.49
C LYS A 157 10.35 -12.49 12.32
N ALA A 158 10.69 -11.23 12.55
CA ALA A 158 10.81 -10.24 11.49
C ALA A 158 11.84 -10.67 10.43
N GLU A 159 13.06 -11.06 10.83
CA GLU A 159 14.10 -11.52 9.90
C GLU A 159 13.65 -12.74 9.10
N GLN A 160 12.96 -13.71 9.72
CA GLN A 160 12.42 -14.88 9.03
C GLN A 160 11.49 -14.47 7.87
N HIS A 161 10.53 -13.58 8.12
CA HIS A 161 9.66 -13.10 7.06
C HIS A 161 10.42 -12.31 5.99
N LEU A 162 11.38 -11.46 6.37
CA LEU A 162 12.15 -10.64 5.42
C LEU A 162 13.06 -11.48 4.52
N ARG A 163 13.66 -12.55 5.06
CA ARG A 163 14.42 -13.51 4.26
C ARG A 163 13.53 -14.28 3.29
N GLU A 164 12.30 -14.58 3.68
CA GLU A 164 11.33 -15.20 2.77
C GLU A 164 10.90 -14.24 1.65
N ALA A 165 10.68 -12.96 1.97
CA ALA A 165 10.43 -11.93 0.96
C ALA A 165 11.58 -11.84 -0.06
N LEU A 166 12.84 -11.90 0.41
CA LEU A 166 14.01 -11.93 -0.46
C LEU A 166 14.17 -13.23 -1.23
N ARG A 167 13.75 -14.37 -0.69
CA ARG A 167 13.76 -15.66 -1.40
C ARG A 167 12.82 -15.62 -2.60
N ILE A 168 11.66 -14.98 -2.44
CA ILE A 168 10.62 -14.89 -3.48
C ILE A 168 10.92 -13.77 -4.48
N ALA A 169 11.29 -12.58 -3.99
CA ALA A 169 11.55 -11.40 -4.79
C ALA A 169 12.91 -10.76 -4.43
N PRO A 170 14.03 -11.38 -4.84
CA PRO A 170 15.37 -10.93 -4.49
C PRO A 170 15.77 -9.60 -5.16
N GLU A 171 15.14 -9.24 -6.27
CA GLU A 171 15.45 -8.04 -7.04
C GLU A 171 14.57 -6.83 -6.66
N TYR A 172 13.66 -6.99 -5.68
CA TYR A 172 12.80 -5.92 -5.20
C TYR A 172 13.51 -5.11 -4.09
N PRO A 173 13.81 -3.81 -4.31
CA PRO A 173 14.67 -3.02 -3.41
C PRO A 173 14.13 -2.91 -1.98
N GLU A 174 12.81 -2.79 -1.82
CA GLU A 174 12.18 -2.58 -0.51
C GLU A 174 12.38 -3.77 0.43
N ASN A 175 12.46 -4.99 -0.11
CA ASN A 175 12.71 -6.19 0.71
C ASN A 175 14.10 -6.13 1.35
N HIS A 176 15.10 -5.59 0.64
CA HIS A 176 16.44 -5.35 1.19
C HIS A 176 16.46 -4.19 2.20
N LEU A 177 15.70 -3.12 1.96
CA LEU A 177 15.58 -2.01 2.93
C LEU A 177 14.97 -2.47 4.25
N ALA A 178 13.87 -3.22 4.18
CA ALA A 178 13.21 -3.75 5.38
C ALA A 178 14.12 -4.73 6.14
N LEU A 179 14.89 -5.58 5.44
CA LEU A 179 15.93 -6.41 6.07
C LEU A 179 17.03 -5.57 6.74
N SER A 180 17.50 -4.51 6.06
CA SER A 180 18.51 -3.61 6.61
C SER A 180 18.04 -2.93 7.91
N GLU A 181 16.79 -2.45 7.95
CA GLU A 181 16.16 -1.89 9.16
C GLU A 181 16.13 -2.90 10.30
N ASN A 182 15.70 -4.13 10.03
CA ASN A 182 15.63 -5.18 11.03
C ASN A 182 17.02 -5.54 11.59
N LEU A 183 18.00 -5.75 10.72
CA LEU A 183 19.38 -6.07 11.10
C LEU A 183 20.02 -4.95 11.93
N LEU A 184 19.74 -3.68 11.59
CA LEU A 184 20.19 -2.55 12.40
C LEU A 184 19.53 -2.56 13.79
N ALA A 185 18.23 -2.86 13.87
CA ALA A 185 17.51 -2.98 15.13
C ALA A 185 18.01 -4.13 16.01
N GLN A 186 18.60 -5.17 15.40
CA GLN A 186 19.30 -6.26 16.09
C GLN A 186 20.72 -5.88 16.54
N GLY A 187 21.26 -4.74 16.07
CA GLY A 187 22.65 -4.34 16.30
C GLY A 187 23.65 -4.98 15.32
N ASN A 188 23.18 -5.69 14.30
CA ASN A 188 24.03 -6.27 13.27
C ASN A 188 24.33 -5.25 12.17
N VAL A 189 25.18 -4.28 12.50
CA VAL A 189 25.48 -3.12 11.65
C VAL A 189 26.10 -3.52 10.31
N ALA A 190 27.02 -4.49 10.30
CA ALA A 190 27.68 -4.94 9.07
C ALA A 190 26.67 -5.55 8.08
N ALA A 191 25.82 -6.47 8.53
CA ALA A 191 24.81 -7.08 7.66
C ALA A 191 23.73 -6.06 7.24
N SER A 192 23.39 -5.10 8.10
CA SER A 192 22.50 -4.00 7.75
C SER A 192 23.05 -3.16 6.59
N LEU A 193 24.35 -2.82 6.63
CA LEU A 193 25.03 -2.09 5.55
C LEU A 193 25.04 -2.89 4.25
N ASP A 194 25.32 -4.19 4.30
CA ASP A 194 25.30 -5.05 3.11
C ASP A 194 23.91 -5.04 2.44
N ALA A 195 22.85 -5.23 3.22
CA ALA A 195 21.47 -5.18 2.72
C ALA A 195 21.13 -3.79 2.12
N LEU A 196 21.55 -2.71 2.78
CA LEU A 196 21.33 -1.35 2.28
C LEU A 196 22.05 -1.09 0.94
N VAL A 197 23.30 -1.55 0.81
CA VAL A 197 24.05 -1.46 -0.45
C VAL A 197 23.35 -2.22 -1.57
N ARG A 198 22.78 -3.41 -1.28
CA ARG A 198 21.99 -4.17 -2.25
C ARG A 198 20.73 -3.42 -2.66
N ALA A 199 19.97 -2.86 -1.71
CA ALA A 199 18.80 -2.05 -2.00
C ALA A 199 19.12 -0.87 -2.94
N LYS A 200 20.15 -0.09 -2.62
CA LYS A 200 20.58 1.07 -3.42
C LYS A 200 21.05 0.69 -4.82
N LYS A 201 21.64 -0.49 -4.99
CA LYS A 201 22.04 -1.01 -6.30
C LYS A 201 20.82 -1.39 -7.18
N LEU A 202 19.77 -1.92 -6.56
CA LEU A 202 18.56 -2.37 -7.27
C LEU A 202 17.62 -1.21 -7.58
N ALA A 203 17.46 -0.25 -6.66
CA ALA A 203 16.48 0.84 -6.75
C ALA A 203 16.42 1.59 -8.10
N PRO A 204 17.54 1.92 -8.78
CA PRO A 204 17.49 2.64 -10.05
C PRO A 204 16.72 1.92 -11.17
N GLN A 205 16.61 0.59 -11.11
CA GLN A 205 15.84 -0.21 -12.07
C GLN A 205 14.33 0.00 -11.93
N TRP A 206 13.90 0.52 -10.78
CA TRP A 206 12.51 0.69 -10.37
C TRP A 206 12.11 2.17 -10.28
N LYS A 207 12.81 3.07 -10.98
CA LYS A 207 12.57 4.54 -10.92
C LYS A 207 11.14 5.00 -11.26
N LEU A 208 10.34 4.14 -11.90
CA LEU A 208 8.94 4.41 -12.25
C LEU A 208 7.96 3.87 -11.20
N ASP A 209 8.44 3.14 -10.20
CA ASP A 209 7.63 2.65 -9.09
C ASP A 209 7.18 3.83 -8.22
N THR A 210 5.94 3.81 -7.75
CA THR A 210 5.38 4.86 -6.89
C THR A 210 6.13 5.00 -5.56
N SER A 211 6.74 3.92 -5.09
CA SER A 211 7.48 3.86 -3.82
C SER A 211 8.94 4.27 -3.96
N PHE A 212 9.45 4.51 -5.17
CA PHE A 212 10.87 4.77 -5.43
C PHE A 212 11.43 5.91 -4.55
N ARG A 213 10.70 7.04 -4.47
CA ARG A 213 11.13 8.19 -3.65
C ARG A 213 11.16 7.88 -2.16
N LEU A 214 10.23 7.06 -1.68
CA LEU A 214 10.23 6.60 -0.29
C LEU A 214 11.46 5.73 -0.01
N TRP A 215 11.81 4.83 -0.92
CA TRP A 215 13.01 4.00 -0.79
C TRP A 215 14.29 4.82 -0.72
N GLU A 216 14.42 5.88 -1.53
CA GLU A 216 15.56 6.80 -1.46
C GLU A 216 15.66 7.49 -0.08
N MET A 217 14.52 7.95 0.45
CA MET A 217 14.46 8.58 1.77
C MET A 217 14.82 7.59 2.88
N THR A 218 14.25 6.38 2.85
CA THR A 218 14.54 5.31 3.80
C THR A 218 16.01 4.90 3.74
N ALA A 219 16.57 4.74 2.55
CA ALA A 219 17.98 4.41 2.37
C ALA A 219 18.87 5.49 3.01
N HIS A 220 18.61 6.76 2.74
CA HIS A 220 19.36 7.88 3.34
C HIS A 220 19.24 7.94 4.87
N GLU A 221 18.05 7.65 5.42
CA GLU A 221 17.86 7.59 6.86
C GLU A 221 18.66 6.43 7.50
N LEU A 222 18.66 5.26 6.86
CA LEU A 222 19.46 4.11 7.29
C LEU A 222 20.96 4.41 7.25
N GLU A 223 21.46 5.04 6.18
CA GLU A 223 22.87 5.43 6.07
C GLU A 223 23.29 6.32 7.25
N LYS A 224 22.44 7.30 7.60
CA LYS A 224 22.68 8.17 8.76
C LYS A 224 22.71 7.39 10.08
N LYS A 225 21.74 6.50 10.31
CA LYS A 225 21.67 5.71 11.53
C LYS A 225 22.86 4.75 11.66
N ILE A 226 23.26 4.10 10.58
CA ILE A 226 24.44 3.22 10.54
C ILE A 226 25.69 4.03 10.89
N ALA A 227 25.89 5.19 10.25
CA ALA A 227 27.05 6.04 10.51
C ALA A 227 27.14 6.49 11.98
N GLN A 228 25.99 6.78 12.61
CA GLN A 228 25.92 7.17 14.03
C GLN A 228 26.29 6.04 14.99
N VAL A 229 26.03 4.79 14.64
CA VAL A 229 26.34 3.63 15.50
C VAL A 229 27.80 3.19 15.35
N THR A 230 28.43 3.53 14.23
CA THR A 230 29.84 3.19 13.96
C THR A 230 30.86 4.22 14.47
N GLN A 231 30.41 5.39 14.92
CA GLN A 231 31.23 6.45 15.52
C GLN A 231 31.36 6.26 17.03
#